data_AF-W0FJ54-F1
#
_entry.id   AF-W0FJ54-F1
#
_cell.length_a   1.000
_cell.length_b   1.000
_cell.length_c   1.000
_cell.angle_alpha   90.00
_cell.angle_beta   90.00
_cell.angle_gamma   90.00
#
_symmetry.space_group_name_H-M   'P 1'
#
loop_
_entity.id
_entity.type
_entity.pdbx_description
1 polymer ?
#
loop_
_entity_poly.entity_id
_entity_poly.type
_entity_poly.pdbx_seq_one_letter_code
_entity_poly.pdbx_strand_id
1 'polypeptide(L)' 'VVWVTATFPYIILSVLLVRGATLPGAWRGVLFYLKPNWQKLLETGVWIDAAAQIFFSLGPGFGVLLAFASYNKFNNNCY' A
#
# COMPACT_ATOMS: atom_id res chain seq x y z
N VAL A 1 14.36 -1.98 16.69
CA VAL A 1 12.91 -2.23 16.56
C VAL A 1 12.45 -2.11 15.10
N VAL A 2 12.57 -0.93 14.46
CA VAL A 2 12.10 -0.69 13.07
C VAL A 2 12.65 -1.68 12.05
N TRP A 3 13.93 -2.06 12.14
CA TRP A 3 14.53 -3.08 11.24
C TRP A 3 13.75 -4.40 11.19
N VAL A 4 13.15 -4.86 12.29
CA VAL A 4 12.34 -6.08 12.32
C VAL A 4 10.90 -5.75 11.92
N THR A 5 10.30 -4.73 12.54
CA THR A 5 8.88 -4.43 12.33
C THR A 5 8.56 -3.93 10.93
N ALA A 6 9.54 -3.37 10.20
CA ALA A 6 9.37 -2.92 8.82
C ALA A 6 9.72 -4.00 7.78
N THR A 7 10.61 -4.95 8.07
CA THR A 7 11.03 -5.98 7.10
C THR A 7 10.20 -7.26 7.21
N PHE A 8 9.85 -7.68 8.43
CA PHE A 8 9.13 -8.92 8.68
C PHE A 8 7.76 -9.03 8.00
N PRO A 9 6.94 -7.97 7.89
CA PRO A 9 5.69 -8.03 7.13
C PRO A 9 5.88 -8.47 5.67
N TYR A 10 6.96 -8.05 5.01
CA TYR A 10 7.25 -8.46 3.63
C TYR A 10 7.59 -9.95 3.52
N ILE A 11 8.30 -10.51 4.51
CA ILE A 11 8.60 -11.94 4.57
C ILE A 11 7.29 -12.73 4.71
N ILE A 12 6.42 -12.34 5.65
CA ILE A 12 5.13 -13.01 5.84
C ILE A 12 4.28 -12.92 4.58
N LEU A 13 4.14 -11.71 4.00
CA LEU A 13 3.36 -11.51 2.78
C LEU A 13 3.90 -12.36 1.62
N SER A 14 5.22 -12.51 1.50
CA SER A 14 5.84 -13.36 0.48
C SER A 14 5.52 -14.84 0.70
N VAL A 15 5.60 -15.33 1.94
CA VAL A 15 5.25 -16.72 2.28
C VAL A 15 3.76 -16.99 2.01
N LEU A 16 2.88 -16.06 2.42
CA LEU A 16 1.44 -16.15 2.17
C LEU A 16 1.11 -16.07 0.68
N LEU A 17 1.82 -15.24 -0.08
CA LEU A 17 1.67 -15.15 -1.53
C LEU A 17 2.03 -16.47 -2.22
N VAL A 18 3.21 -17.03 -1.93
CA VAL A 18 3.63 -18.33 -2.48
C VAL A 18 2.63 -19.41 -2.09
N ARG A 19 2.22 -19.46 -0.82
CA ARG A 19 1.26 -20.46 -0.36
C ARG A 19 -0.08 -20.30 -1.08
N GLY A 20 -0.64 -19.09 -1.12
CA GLY A 20 -1.92 -18.80 -1.76
C GLY A 20 -1.91 -19.07 -3.26
N ALA A 21 -0.81 -18.75 -3.95
CA ALA A 21 -0.65 -18.98 -5.38
C ALA A 21 -0.57 -20.48 -5.74
N THR A 22 -0.01 -21.32 -4.87
CA THR A 22 0.05 -22.79 -5.08
C THR A 22 -1.26 -23.52 -4.81
N LEU A 23 -2.28 -22.84 -4.26
CA LEU A 23 -3.57 -23.48 -3.98
C LEU A 23 -4.39 -23.71 -5.27
N PRO A 24 -5.09 -24.86 -5.38
CA PRO A 24 -5.95 -25.12 -6.51
C PRO A 24 -7.07 -24.08 -6.58
N GLY A 25 -7.30 -23.52 -7.76
CA GLY A 25 -8.35 -22.53 -7.98
C GLY A 25 -8.00 -21.08 -7.57
N ALA A 26 -6.76 -20.79 -7.16
CA ALA A 26 -6.32 -19.44 -6.80
C ALA A 26 -6.58 -18.39 -7.90
N TRP A 27 -6.53 -18.81 -9.16
CA TRP A 27 -6.79 -17.96 -10.33
C TRP A 27 -8.17 -17.28 -10.32
N ARG A 28 -9.19 -17.90 -9.72
CA ARG A 28 -10.57 -17.34 -9.70
C ARG A 28 -10.62 -16.05 -8.86
N GLY A 29 -9.94 -16.05 -7.72
CA GLY A 29 -9.83 -14.89 -6.85
C GLY A 29 -9.05 -13.76 -7.53
N VAL A 30 -7.93 -14.10 -8.18
CA VAL A 30 -7.11 -13.12 -8.93
C VAL A 30 -7.91 -12.49 -10.08
N LEU A 31 -8.66 -13.31 -10.83
CA LEU A 31 -9.51 -12.80 -11.91
C LEU A 31 -10.58 -11.86 -11.38
N PHE A 32 -11.27 -12.20 -10.29
CA PHE A 32 -12.26 -11.31 -9.68
C PHE A 32 -11.63 -9.99 -9.18
N TYR A 33 -10.47 -10.06 -8.54
CA TYR A 33 -9.76 -8.90 -8.00
C TYR A 33 -9.32 -7.90 -9.08
N LEU A 34 -8.84 -8.40 -10.23
CA LEU A 34 -8.29 -7.56 -11.30
C LEU A 34 -9.26 -7.32 -12.48
N LYS A 35 -10.46 -7.90 -12.48
CA LYS A 35 -11.42 -7.74 -13.58
C LYS A 35 -11.84 -6.26 -13.68
N PRO A 36 -11.50 -5.56 -14.76
CA PRO A 36 -11.82 -4.14 -14.88
C PRO A 36 -13.32 -3.95 -15.10
N ASN A 37 -13.91 -3.00 -14.37
CA ASN A 37 -15.26 -2.51 -14.62
C ASN A 37 -15.23 -0.99 -14.86
N TRP A 38 -15.10 -0.62 -16.13
CA TRP A 38 -14.95 0.78 -16.53
C TRP A 38 -16.18 1.65 -16.22
N GLN A 39 -17.37 1.04 -16.10
CA GLN A 39 -18.57 1.79 -15.74
C GLN A 39 -18.47 2.39 -14.34
N LYS A 40 -17.72 1.73 -13.43
CA LYS A 40 -17.47 2.24 -12.06
C LYS A 40 -16.68 3.55 -12.05
N LEU A 41 -15.84 3.81 -13.04
CA LEU A 41 -15.07 5.06 -13.11
C LEU A 41 -15.94 6.30 -13.34
N LEU A 42 -17.17 6.12 -13.85
CA LEU A 42 -18.14 7.21 -14.02
C LEU A 42 -18.80 7.61 -12.70
N GLU A 43 -18.73 6.75 -11.67
CA GLU A 43 -19.28 7.05 -10.35
C GLU A 43 -18.31 8.00 -9.62
N THR A 44 -18.78 9.15 -9.13
CA THR A 44 -17.93 10.09 -8.39
C THR A 44 -17.38 9.51 -7.09
N GLY A 45 -18.10 8.56 -6.48
CA GLY A 45 -17.69 7.89 -5.24
C GLY A 45 -16.33 7.20 -5.32
N VAL A 46 -16.02 6.51 -6.42
CA VAL A 46 -14.75 5.77 -6.52
C VAL A 46 -13.52 6.69 -6.51
N TRP A 47 -13.68 7.94 -6.94
CA TRP A 47 -12.63 8.95 -6.90
C TRP A 47 -12.44 9.53 -5.49
N ILE A 48 -13.53 9.71 -4.75
CA ILE A 48 -13.49 10.12 -3.33
C ILE A 48 -12.79 9.03 -2.52
N ASP A 49 -13.17 7.76 -2.72
CA ASP A 49 -12.58 6.62 -2.04
C ASP A 49 -11.08 6.49 -2.36
N ALA A 50 -10.69 6.63 -3.64
CA ALA A 50 -9.30 6.59 -4.05
C ALA A 50 -8.47 7.74 -3.44
N ALA A 51 -9.02 8.95 -3.40
CA ALA A 51 -8.37 10.12 -2.80
C ALA A 51 -8.19 9.94 -1.27
N ALA A 52 -9.22 9.47 -0.58
CA ALA A 52 -9.13 9.15 0.84
C ALA A 52 -8.11 8.03 1.09
N GLN A 53 -8.13 6.97 0.29
CA GLN A 53 -7.22 5.83 0.40
C GLN A 53 -5.75 6.27 0.29
N ILE A 54 -5.37 7.05 -0.73
CA ILE A 54 -3.97 7.48 -0.89
C ILE A 54 -3.54 8.45 0.22
N PHE A 55 -4.42 9.35 0.65
CA PHE A 55 -4.13 10.28 1.75
C PHE A 55 -3.84 9.53 3.05
N PHE A 56 -4.69 8.58 3.44
CA PHE A 56 -4.50 7.80 4.66
C PHE A 56 -3.39 6.75 4.54
N SER A 57 -3.11 6.25 3.34
CA SER A 57 -2.00 5.32 3.12
C SER A 57 -0.63 6.00 3.28
N LEU A 58 -0.49 7.27 2.87
CA LEU A 58 0.76 8.03 2.99
C LEU A 58 0.85 8.83 4.31
N GLY A 59 -0.29 9.27 4.84
CA GLY A 59 -0.37 10.08 6.06
C GLY A 59 0.39 11.41 6.03
N PRO A 60 0.34 12.23 4.95
CA PRO A 60 0.98 13.54 4.97
C PRO A 60 0.25 14.49 5.95
N GLY A 61 0.99 15.44 6.53
CA GLY A 61 0.39 16.46 7.42
C GLY A 61 0.11 16.01 8.86
N PHE A 62 0.33 14.73 9.20
CA PHE A 62 0.15 14.22 10.58
C PHE A 62 1.35 14.49 11.51
N GLY A 63 2.35 15.25 11.07
CA GLY A 63 3.55 15.59 11.86
C GLY A 63 4.59 14.48 11.99
N VAL A 64 4.27 13.22 11.70
CA VAL A 64 5.22 12.09 11.77
C VAL A 64 6.36 12.25 10.77
N LEU A 65 6.05 12.53 9.50
CA LEU A 65 7.07 12.74 8.47
C LEU A 65 7.95 13.96 8.77
N LEU A 66 7.38 15.02 9.37
CA LEU A 66 8.13 16.19 9.82
C LEU A 66 9.12 15.81 10.92
N ALA A 67 8.67 15.05 11.91
CA ALA A 67 9.52 14.58 13.00
C ALA A 67 10.61 13.60 12.52
N PHE A 68 10.35 12.77 11.51
CA PHE A 68 11.39 11.91 10.92
C PHE A 68 12.40 12.73 10.10
N ALA A 69 11.92 13.69 9.31
CA ALA A 69 12.78 14.53 8.49
C ALA A 69 13.67 15.47 9.32
N SER A 70 13.23 15.91 10.50
CA SER A 70 13.97 16.87 11.33
C SER A 70 15.32 16.36 11.85
N TYR A 71 15.54 15.04 11.85
CA TYR A 71 16.81 14.44 12.26
C TYR A 71 17.78 14.18 11.10
N ASN A 72 17.43 14.53 9.86
CA ASN A 72 18.33 14.41 8.71
C ASN A 72 19.35 15.55 8.65
N LYS A 73 20.47 15.30 7.96
CA LYS A 73 21.45 16.36 7.65
C LYS A 73 20.84 17.42 6.75
N PHE A 74 21.22 18.68 6.95
CA PHE A 74 20.71 19.81 6.17
C PHE A 74 20.96 19.67 4.65
N ASN A 75 22.12 19.15 4.25
CA ASN A 75 22.47 18.93 2.83
C ASN A 75 22.10 17.52 2.31
N ASN A 76 21.20 16.80 2.99
CA ASN A 76 20.73 15.49 2.54
C ASN A 76 19.65 15.64 1.46
N ASN A 77 19.75 14.90 0.35
CA ASN A 77 18.70 14.91 -0.66
C ASN A 77 17.37 14.37 -0.09
N CYS A 78 16.26 15.04 -0.38
CA CYS A 78 14.93 14.67 0.09
C CYS A 78 13.83 14.81 -1.00
N TYR A 79 14.25 14.96 -2.26
CA TYR A 79 13.40 14.87 -3.45
C TYR A 79 13.61 13.51 -4.12
#